data_AF-A0A929ZTN8-F1
#
_entry.id   AF-A0A929ZTN8-F1
#
_cell.length_a   1.000
_cell.length_b   1.000
_cell.length_c   1.000
_cell.angle_alpha   90.00
_cell.angle_beta   90.00
_cell.angle_gamma   90.00
#
_symmetry.space_group_name_H-M   'P 1'
#
loop_
_entity.id
_entity.type
_entity.pdbx_description
1 polymer ?
#
loop_
_entity_poly.entity_id
_entity_poly.type
_entity_poly.pdbx_seq_one_letter_code
_entity_poly.pdbx_strand_id
1 'polypeptide(L)'
;LGEIDKDEFISRLEELDAEYQSIKENQEPNHVLRYVGDLHGDLSQDKGILDVKLVSVPASSALGQLKGSDSIFEIYTESYGENPIVIMGAGAGAKVTARGVFGDILRLC
;
A
#
# COMPACT_ATOMS: atom_id res chain seq x y z
N LEU A 1 7.12 -18.41 -17.35
CA LEU A 1 5.88 -17.74 -16.91
C LEU A 1 5.04 -17.60 -18.17
N GLY A 2 3.99 -18.40 -18.28
CA GLY A 2 3.30 -18.67 -19.55
C GLY A 2 2.72 -17.41 -20.18
N GLU A 3 2.78 -17.33 -21.51
CA GLU A 3 2.05 -16.35 -22.30
C GLU A 3 0.55 -16.69 -22.19
N ILE A 4 -0.11 -16.10 -21.20
CA ILE A 4 -1.55 -16.12 -21.06
C ILE A 4 -2.04 -14.78 -21.62
N ASP A 5 -3.02 -14.82 -22.51
CA ASP A 5 -3.62 -13.59 -23.04
C ASP A 5 -4.34 -12.82 -21.92
N LYS A 6 -4.44 -11.50 -22.06
CA LYS A 6 -5.08 -10.64 -21.05
C LYS A 6 -6.52 -11.09 -20.77
N ASP A 7 -7.28 -11.42 -21.81
CA ASP A 7 -8.70 -11.77 -21.65
C ASP A 7 -8.84 -13.12 -20.96
N GLU A 8 -7.93 -14.06 -21.26
CA GLU A 8 -7.84 -15.34 -20.55
C GLU A 8 -7.46 -15.14 -19.08
N PHE A 9 -6.48 -14.28 -18.77
CA PHE A 9 -6.12 -13.94 -17.39
C PHE A 9 -7.31 -13.37 -16.61
N ILE A 10 -8.04 -12.42 -17.20
CA ILE A 10 -9.22 -11.81 -16.57
C ILE A 10 -10.35 -12.82 -16.38
N SER A 11 -10.55 -13.76 -17.31
CA SER A 11 -11.58 -14.79 -17.20
C SER A 11 -11.40 -15.74 -16.01
N ARG A 12 -10.17 -15.83 -15.49
CA ARG A 12 -9.79 -16.73 -14.39
C ARG A 12 -9.68 -16.03 -13.04
N LEU A 13 -10.07 -14.76 -12.96
CA LEU A 13 -9.95 -13.97 -11.73
C LEU A 13 -10.70 -14.60 -10.55
N GLU A 14 -11.87 -15.19 -10.84
CA GLU A 14 -12.77 -15.80 -9.85
C GLU A 14 -12.18 -17.07 -9.21
N GLU A 15 -11.13 -17.67 -9.79
CA GLU A 15 -10.52 -18.90 -9.26
C GLU A 15 -9.95 -18.72 -7.85
N LEU A 16 -9.56 -17.50 -7.48
CA LEU A 16 -9.00 -17.17 -6.16
C LEU A 16 -10.04 -16.56 -5.20
N ASP A 17 -11.26 -16.28 -5.66
CA ASP A 17 -12.25 -15.58 -4.85
C ASP A 17 -12.61 -16.36 -3.58
N ALA A 18 -12.72 -17.69 -3.68
CA ALA A 18 -13.02 -18.53 -2.53
C ALA A 18 -11.93 -18.48 -1.45
N GLU A 19 -10.66 -18.44 -1.86
CA GLU A 19 -9.51 -18.33 -0.95
C GLU A 19 -9.51 -16.97 -0.24
N TYR A 20 -9.65 -15.88 -1.00
CA TYR A 20 -9.67 -14.52 -0.43
C TYR A 20 -10.91 -14.26 0.41
N GLN A 21 -12.05 -14.85 0.07
CA GLN A 21 -13.25 -14.79 0.88
C GLN A 21 -13.02 -15.49 2.23
N SER A 22 -12.38 -16.67 2.24
CA SER A 22 -12.02 -17.35 3.49
C SER A 22 -11.04 -16.53 4.34
N ILE A 23 -10.02 -15.92 3.72
CA ILE A 23 -9.10 -15.02 4.42
C ILE A 23 -9.87 -13.85 5.05
N LYS A 24 -10.83 -13.28 4.32
CA LYS A 24 -11.65 -12.15 4.77
C LYS A 24 -12.57 -12.53 5.94
N GLU A 25 -13.16 -13.72 5.90
CA GLU A 25 -14.07 -14.24 6.94
C GLU A 25 -13.34 -14.64 8.22
N ASN A 26 -12.10 -15.13 8.10
CA ASN A 26 -11.26 -15.50 9.24
C ASN A 26 -10.56 -14.32 9.91
N GLN A 27 -10.86 -13.08 9.51
CA GLN A 27 -10.30 -11.89 10.16
C GLN A 27 -10.87 -11.68 11.57
N GLU A 28 -10.06 -11.04 12.40
CA GLU A 28 -10.51 -10.51 13.69
C GLU A 28 -11.68 -9.51 13.51
N PRO A 29 -12.58 -9.39 14.51
CA PRO A 29 -13.64 -8.40 14.48
C PRO A 29 -13.10 -6.98 14.25
N ASN A 30 -13.81 -6.20 13.44
CA ASN A 30 -13.44 -4.82 13.07
C ASN A 30 -12.07 -4.66 12.38
N HIS A 31 -11.58 -5.69 11.70
CA HIS A 31 -10.39 -5.58 10.85
C HIS A 31 -10.73 -5.51 9.36
N VAL A 32 -9.79 -4.98 8.59
CA VAL A 32 -9.86 -4.88 7.14
C VAL A 32 -8.54 -5.32 6.51
N LEU A 33 -8.63 -5.99 5.36
CA LEU A 33 -7.45 -6.36 4.59
C LEU A 33 -6.88 -5.16 3.86
N ARG A 34 -5.56 -5.00 3.92
CA ARG A 34 -4.79 -3.99 3.19
C ARG A 34 -3.58 -4.64 2.56
N TYR A 35 -3.29 -4.27 1.31
CA TYR A 35 -2.06 -4.66 0.64
C TYR A 35 -1.00 -3.62 0.94
N VAL A 36 0.05 -4.00 1.65
CA VAL A 36 1.04 -3.08 2.22
C VAL A 36 2.44 -3.49 1.79
N GLY A 37 3.23 -2.48 1.43
CA GLY A 37 4.68 -2.58 1.32
C GLY A 37 5.34 -2.12 2.62
N ASP A 38 6.11 -2.99 3.24
CA ASP A 38 6.77 -2.80 4.53
C ASP A 38 8.29 -2.76 4.30
N LEU A 39 8.87 -1.56 4.36
CA LEU A 39 10.29 -1.32 4.20
C LEU A 39 10.94 -1.17 5.57
N HIS A 40 11.76 -2.15 5.96
CA HIS A 40 12.36 -2.22 7.28
C HIS A 40 13.83 -2.66 7.23
N GLY A 41 14.47 -2.71 8.41
CA GLY A 41 15.88 -3.02 8.60
C GLY A 41 16.75 -1.77 8.75
N ASP A 42 18.07 -1.95 8.64
CA ASP A 42 19.01 -0.84 8.71
C ASP A 42 19.03 -0.07 7.37
N LEU A 43 18.18 0.94 7.27
CA LEU A 43 18.07 1.82 6.10
C LEU A 43 19.28 2.75 5.94
N SER A 44 20.26 2.74 6.86
CA SER A 44 21.53 3.44 6.67
C SER A 44 22.53 2.70 5.78
N GLN A 45 22.27 1.40 5.51
CA GLN A 45 23.03 0.59 4.57
C GLN A 45 22.48 0.71 3.14
N ASP A 46 23.25 0.22 2.16
CA ASP A 46 22.88 0.26 0.74
C ASP A 46 21.58 -0.51 0.37
N LYS A 47 21.08 -1.39 1.25
CA LYS A 47 19.87 -2.20 1.00
C LYS A 47 18.99 -2.32 2.23
N GLY A 48 17.74 -1.86 2.09
CA GLY A 48 16.65 -2.19 3.01
C GLY A 48 15.94 -3.50 2.62
N ILE A 49 15.16 -4.04 3.56
CA ILE A 49 14.31 -5.21 3.33
C ILE A 49 12.90 -4.72 3.01
N LEU A 50 12.38 -5.07 1.83
CA LEU A 50 11.03 -4.71 1.40
C LEU A 50 10.18 -5.98 1.32
N ASP A 51 9.16 -6.06 2.17
CA ASP A 51 8.12 -7.07 2.07
C ASP A 51 6.86 -6.47 1.47
N VAL A 52 6.20 -7.19 0.56
CA VAL A 52 4.88 -6.80 0.06
C VAL A 52 3.89 -7.91 0.39
N LYS A 53 2.92 -7.59 1.23
CA LYS A 53 2.04 -8.58 1.86
C LYS A 53 0.62 -8.06 2.02
N LEU A 54 -0.34 -8.99 2.00
CA LEU A 54 -1.70 -8.73 2.43
C LEU A 54 -1.76 -8.86 3.96
N VAL A 55 -2.16 -7.81 4.64
CA VAL A 55 -2.23 -7.75 6.11
C VAL A 55 -3.63 -7.40 6.58
N SER A 56 -4.01 -7.96 7.72
CA SER A 56 -5.23 -7.59 8.45
C SER A 56 -4.89 -6.47 9.43
N VAL A 57 -5.56 -5.33 9.31
CA VAL A 57 -5.34 -4.17 10.18
C VAL A 57 -6.65 -3.71 10.83
N PRO A 58 -6.62 -3.12 12.04
CA PRO A 58 -7.81 -2.56 12.64
C PRO A 58 -8.45 -1.50 11.74
N ALA A 59 -9.77 -1.52 11.58
CA ALA A 59 -10.49 -0.51 10.80
C ALA A 59 -10.31 0.92 11.35
N SER A 60 -9.94 1.05 12.63
CA SER A 60 -9.64 2.32 13.30
C SER A 60 -8.20 2.82 13.06
N SER A 61 -7.28 2.01 12.52
CA SER A 61 -5.91 2.46 12.23
C SER A 61 -5.86 3.40 11.02
N ALA A 62 -4.77 4.14 10.84
CA ALA A 62 -4.64 5.05 9.71
C ALA A 62 -4.69 4.30 8.36
N LEU A 63 -4.06 3.12 8.28
CA LEU A 63 -4.19 2.17 7.15
C LEU A 63 -5.63 1.66 6.96
N GLY A 64 -6.34 1.36 8.06
CA GLY A 64 -7.72 0.89 8.02
C GLY A 64 -8.69 1.95 7.49
N GLN A 65 -8.46 3.22 7.83
CA GLN A 65 -9.31 4.35 7.46
C GLN A 65 -9.11 4.87 6.03
N LEU A 66 -8.19 4.31 5.25
CA LEU A 66 -8.01 4.62 3.82
C LEU A 66 -9.33 4.56 3.05
N LYS A 67 -9.59 5.58 2.22
CA LYS A 67 -10.79 5.66 1.37
C LYS A 67 -10.42 5.84 -0.09
N GLY A 68 -11.15 5.16 -0.97
CA GLY A 68 -11.01 5.32 -2.42
C GLY A 68 -9.61 4.99 -2.92
N SER A 69 -9.00 5.93 -3.64
CA SER A 69 -7.67 5.82 -4.24
C SER A 69 -6.58 6.57 -3.46
N ASP A 70 -6.85 6.90 -2.20
CA ASP A 70 -5.84 7.52 -1.35
C ASP A 70 -4.73 6.51 -1.03
N SER A 71 -3.50 7.01 -0.95
CA SER A 71 -2.34 6.27 -0.48
C SER A 71 -1.86 6.85 0.84
N ILE A 72 -1.28 5.98 1.66
CA ILE A 72 -0.75 6.34 2.96
C ILE A 72 0.66 5.78 3.10
N PHE A 73 1.53 6.56 3.72
CA PHE A 73 2.85 6.15 4.15
C PHE A 73 2.99 6.41 5.64
N GLU A 74 3.36 5.38 6.38
CA GLU A 74 3.67 5.46 7.80
C GLU A 74 5.19 5.35 7.94
N ILE A 75 5.84 6.42 8.38
CA ILE A 75 7.30 6.48 8.53
C ILE A 75 7.63 6.44 10.01
N TYR A 76 8.24 5.34 10.43
CA TYR A 76 8.75 5.14 11.78
C TYR A 76 10.21 5.58 11.83
N THR A 77 10.55 6.40 12.82
CA THR A 77 11.94 6.87 13.03
C THR A 77 12.26 6.85 14.52
N GLU A 78 13.53 6.73 14.88
CA GLU A 78 13.97 6.69 16.28
C GLU A 78 13.50 7.92 17.07
N SER A 79 13.49 9.10 16.44
CA SER A 79 13.09 10.35 17.09
C SER A 79 11.58 10.46 17.36
N TYR A 80 10.77 9.70 16.63
CA TYR A 80 9.31 9.72 16.76
C TYR A 80 8.74 8.49 17.49
N GLY A 81 9.59 7.49 17.78
CA GLY A 81 9.25 6.30 18.56
C GLY A 81 8.02 5.58 18.00
N GLU A 82 7.03 5.37 18.85
CA GLU A 82 5.78 4.65 18.54
C GLU A 82 4.76 5.46 17.71
N ASN A 83 4.99 6.77 17.50
CA ASN A 83 4.07 7.63 16.77
C ASN A 83 4.62 7.94 15.38
N PRO A 84 4.25 7.17 14.33
CA PRO A 84 4.81 7.37 13.00
C PRO A 84 4.38 8.71 12.40
N ILE A 85 5.19 9.21 11.48
CA ILE A 85 4.78 10.28 10.58
C ILE A 85 3.86 9.67 9.53
N VAL A 86 2.60 10.11 9.51
CA VAL A 86 1.59 9.65 8.56
C VAL A 86 1.45 10.65 7.42
N ILE A 87 1.78 10.23 6.20
CA ILE A 87 1.57 10.99 4.98
C ILE A 87 0.40 10.37 4.23
N MET A 88 -0.71 11.09 4.09
CA MET A 88 -1.89 10.65 3.36
C MET A 88 -2.21 11.60 2.22
N GLY A 89 -2.58 11.06 1.06
CA GLY A 89 -3.07 11.85 -0.05
C GLY A 89 -3.42 10.99 -1.26
N ALA A 90 -3.97 11.63 -2.29
CA ALA A 90 -4.29 10.96 -3.54
C ALA A 90 -3.01 10.38 -4.18
N GLY A 91 -2.84 9.05 -4.16
CA GLY A 91 -1.64 8.40 -4.67
C GLY A 91 -1.60 8.29 -6.19
N ALA A 92 -2.75 8.37 -6.85
CA ALA A 92 -2.88 8.29 -8.30
C ALA A 92 -3.87 9.33 -8.84
N GLY A 93 -3.55 9.89 -10.00
CA GLY A 93 -4.43 10.81 -10.73
C GLY A 93 -3.65 11.81 -11.54
N ALA A 94 -4.03 12.01 -12.81
CA ALA A 94 -3.29 12.82 -13.78
C ALA A 94 -2.90 14.21 -13.24
N LYS A 95 -3.82 14.89 -12.54
CA LYS A 95 -3.57 16.22 -11.96
C LYS A 95 -2.63 16.20 -10.76
N VAL A 96 -2.62 15.13 -9.97
CA VAL A 96 -1.76 15.00 -8.78
C VAL A 96 -0.34 14.69 -9.23
N THR A 97 -0.18 13.74 -10.15
CA THR A 97 1.12 13.40 -10.75
C THR A 97 1.74 14.61 -11.47
N ALA A 98 0.94 15.37 -12.26
CA ALA A 98 1.44 16.55 -12.96
C ALA A 98 1.94 17.65 -11.99
N ARG A 99 1.28 17.83 -10.84
CA ARG A 99 1.74 18.77 -9.80
C ARG A 99 3.07 18.34 -9.19
N GLY A 100 3.27 17.04 -8.95
CA GLY A 100 4.54 16.51 -8.46
C GLY A 100 5.69 16.86 -9.39
N VAL A 101 5.55 16.51 -10.67
CA VAL A 101 6.58 16.78 -11.70
C VAL A 101 6.86 18.28 -11.84
N PHE A 102 5.82 19.12 -11.86
CA PHE A 102 6.00 20.57 -11.95
C PHE A 102 6.73 21.15 -10.72
N GLY A 103 6.43 20.64 -9.52
CA GLY A 103 7.14 21.01 -8.31
C GLY A 103 8.63 20.69 -8.37
N ASP A 104 9.00 19.54 -8.94
CA ASP A 104 10.40 19.17 -9.12
C ASP A 104 11.12 20.06 -10.13
N ILE A 105 10.45 20.48 -11.22
CA ILE A 105 11.00 21.47 -12.17
C ILE A 105 11.32 22.78 -11.45
N LEU A 106 10.41 23.29 -10.62
CA LEU A 106 10.62 24.53 -9.88
C LEU A 106 11.78 24.44 -8.87
N ARG A 107 12.06 23.26 -8.33
CA ARG A 107 13.18 23.04 -7.38
C ARG A 107 14.54 23.00 -8.07
N LEU A 108 14.57 22.69 -9.37
CA LEU A 108 15.80 22.63 -10.17
C LEU A 108 16.19 24.00 -10.76
N CYS A 109 15.25 24.95 -10.82
CA CYS A 109 15.47 26.33 -11.26
C CYS A 109 15.92 27.22 -10.11
#